data_AF-A0A954YRV4-F1
#
_entry.id   AF-A0A954YRV4-F1
#
_cell.length_a   1.000
_cell.length_b   1.000
_cell.length_c   1.000
_cell.angle_alpha   90.00
_cell.angle_beta   90.00
_cell.angle_gamma   90.00
#
_symmetry.space_group_name_H-M   'P 1'
#
loop_
_entity.id
_entity.type
_entity.pdbx_description
1 polymer ?
#
loop_
_entity_poly.entity_id
_entity_poly.type
_entity_poly.pdbx_seq_one_letter_code
_entity_poly.pdbx_strand_id
1 'polypeptide(L)' 'MHRQMILDLLEQYIPSDDRDEQCRQRFVAFVRSNPDCFERSLACGHITGAAWLLDPTGCKVLLTHHRKLNCWLQVG' A
#
# COMPACT_ATOMS: atom_id res chain seq x y z
N MET A 1 -14.04 -5.35 -10.04
CA MET A 1 -13.00 -6.36 -10.33
C MET A 1 -11.76 -6.18 -9.44
N HIS A 2 -11.16 -4.98 -9.36
CA HIS A 2 -9.96 -4.73 -8.54
C HIS A 2 -10.17 -4.94 -7.02
N ARG A 3 -11.37 -4.68 -6.49
CA ARG A 3 -11.68 -4.85 -5.07
C ARG A 3 -11.58 -6.29 -4.58
N GLN A 4 -12.03 -7.26 -5.36
CA GLN A 4 -11.91 -8.67 -4.97
C GLN A 4 -10.44 -9.10 -5.01
N MET A 5 -9.73 -8.72 -6.08
CA MET A 5 -8.31 -9.02 -6.23
C MET A 5 -7.46 -8.52 -5.04
N ILE A 6 -7.67 -7.28 -4.57
CA ILE A 6 -6.91 -6.80 -3.40
C ILE A 6 -7.31 -7.50 -2.10
N LEU A 7 -8.57 -7.88 -1.93
CA LEU A 7 -9.00 -8.67 -0.77
C LEU A 7 -8.31 -10.04 -0.77
N ASP A 8 -8.28 -10.72 -1.91
CA ASP A 8 -7.62 -12.01 -2.06
C ASP A 8 -6.11 -11.91 -1.73
N LEU A 9 -5.44 -10.84 -2.19
CA LEU A 9 -4.04 -10.57 -1.87
C LEU A 9 -3.82 -10.28 -0.38
N LEU A 10 -4.69 -9.48 0.25
CA LEU A 10 -4.62 -9.16 1.68
C LEU A 10 -4.94 -10.38 2.57
N GLU A 11 -5.75 -11.32 2.09
CA GLU A 11 -6.06 -12.57 2.79
C GLU A 11 -4.91 -13.58 2.68
N GLN A 12 -4.14 -13.56 1.59
CA GLN A 12 -2.95 -14.39 1.39
C GLN A 12 -1.68 -13.80 2.02
N TYR A 13 -1.66 -12.50 2.32
CA TYR A 13 -0.51 -11.85 2.93
C TYR A 13 -0.24 -12.41 4.32
N ILE A 14 0.98 -12.89 4.54
CA ILE A 14 1.46 -13.42 5.83
C ILE A 14 2.15 -12.25 6.57
N PRO A 15 1.58 -11.77 7.69
CA PRO A 15 2.20 -10.70 8.47
C PRO A 15 3.52 -11.13 9.08
N SER A 16 4.48 -10.20 9.15
CA SER A 16 5.79 -10.46 9.77
C SER A 16 5.76 -10.30 11.29
N ASP A 17 4.86 -9.45 11.79
CA ASP A 17 4.68 -9.12 13.19
C ASP A 17 3.24 -8.67 13.51
N ASP A 18 2.97 -8.38 14.79
CA ASP A 18 1.65 -7.93 15.25
C ASP A 18 1.21 -6.60 14.63
N ARG A 19 2.16 -5.74 14.28
CA ARG A 19 1.87 -4.44 13.65
C ARG A 19 1.40 -4.65 12.22
N ASP A 20 2.07 -5.52 11.47
CA ASP A 20 1.69 -5.92 10.12
C ASP A 20 0.30 -6.57 10.12
N GLU A 21 -0.01 -7.44 11.10
CA GLU A 21 -1.33 -8.08 11.19
C GLU A 21 -2.43 -7.06 11.47
N GLN A 22 -2.21 -6.13 12.41
CA GLN A 22 -3.15 -5.04 12.67
C GLN A 22 -3.36 -4.17 11.42
N CYS A 23 -2.29 -3.92 10.67
CA CYS A 23 -2.37 -3.19 9.41
C CYS A 23 -3.24 -3.94 8.39
N ARG A 24 -2.95 -5.22 8.15
CA ARG A 24 -3.70 -6.10 7.25
C ARG A 24 -5.19 -6.13 7.60
N GLN A 25 -5.54 -6.31 8.88
CA GLN A 25 -6.93 -6.30 9.35
C GLN A 25 -7.63 -4.97 9.07
N ARG A 26 -6.96 -3.83 9.31
CA ARG A 26 -7.50 -2.50 8.99
C ARG A 26 -7.76 -2.32 7.49
N PHE A 27 -6.83 -2.76 6.64
CA PHE A 27 -7.00 -2.73 5.18
C PHE A 27 -8.18 -3.59 4.74
N VAL A 28 -8.28 -4.84 5.21
CA VAL A 28 -9.41 -5.73 4.89
C VAL A 28 -10.73 -5.10 5.32
N ALA A 29 -10.83 -4.59 6.54
CA ALA A 29 -12.03 -3.93 7.04
C ALA A 29 -12.40 -2.70 6.21
N PHE A 30 -11.41 -1.87 5.86
CA PHE A 30 -11.62 -0.68 5.04
C PHE A 30 -12.17 -1.05 3.65
N VAL A 31 -11.54 -2.00 2.96
CA VAL A 31 -11.97 -2.44 1.62
C VAL A 31 -13.34 -3.10 1.68
N ARG A 32 -13.64 -3.90 2.71
CA ARG A 32 -14.96 -4.53 2.88
C ARG A 32 -16.07 -3.48 3.11
N SER A 33 -15.81 -2.45 3.90
CA SER A 33 -16.81 -1.43 4.23
C SER A 33 -17.00 -0.34 3.17
N ASN A 34 -16.06 -0.16 2.25
CA ASN A 34 -16.09 0.93 1.27
C ASN A 34 -16.03 0.39 -0.17
N PRO A 35 -17.16 0.31 -0.90
CA PRO A 35 -17.17 -0.12 -2.31
C PRO A 35 -16.26 0.74 -3.20
N ASP A 36 -16.23 2.06 -2.96
CA ASP A 36 -15.44 3.05 -3.71
C ASP A 36 -14.03 3.24 -3.16
N CYS A 37 -13.47 2.23 -2.49
CA CYS A 37 -12.18 2.30 -1.79
C CYS A 37 -10.97 2.72 -2.62
N PHE A 38 -11.07 2.83 -3.95
CA PHE A 38 -9.99 3.34 -4.82
C PHE A 38 -10.19 4.78 -5.27
N GLU A 39 -11.37 5.34 -5.04
CA GLU A 39 -11.72 6.67 -5.55
C GLU A 39 -11.25 7.75 -4.60
N ARG A 40 -10.48 8.72 -5.12
CA ARG A 40 -10.01 9.87 -4.34
C ARG A 40 -11.16 10.74 -3.81
N SER A 41 -12.34 10.66 -4.43
CA SER A 41 -13.55 11.34 -3.97
C SER A 41 -14.09 10.78 -2.64
N LEU A 42 -13.70 9.55 -2.25
CA LEU A 42 -14.08 8.97 -0.97
C LEU A 42 -13.33 9.70 0.17
N ALA A 43 -14.04 10.59 0.85
CA ALA A 43 -13.44 11.51 1.82
C ALA A 43 -12.78 10.84 3.03
N CYS A 44 -13.22 9.64 3.42
CA CYS A 44 -12.64 8.90 4.54
C CYS A 44 -11.27 8.27 4.21
N GLY A 45 -10.90 8.20 2.92
CA GLY A 45 -9.63 7.64 2.44
C GLY A 45 -9.80 6.81 1.17
N HIS A 46 -8.68 6.39 0.59
CA HIS A 46 -8.64 5.46 -0.53
C HIS A 46 -7.35 4.62 -0.48
N ILE A 47 -7.36 3.49 -1.16
CA ILE A 47 -6.20 2.62 -1.33
C ILE A 47 -5.19 3.31 -2.24
N THR A 48 -3.94 3.32 -1.79
CA THR A 48 -2.78 3.75 -2.56
C THR A 48 -1.82 2.59 -2.76
N GLY A 49 -0.93 2.71 -3.75
CA GLY A 49 0.12 1.74 -4.03
C GLY A 49 1.47 2.44 -4.10
N ALA A 50 2.50 1.79 -3.58
CA ALA A 50 3.89 2.22 -3.68
C ALA A 50 4.75 1.07 -4.19
N ALA A 51 5.93 1.38 -4.70
CA ALA A 51 6.85 0.40 -5.27
C ALA A 51 8.27 0.59 -4.75
N TRP A 52 8.93 -0.54 -4.48
CA TRP A 52 10.38 -0.63 -4.34
C TRP A 52 10.96 -0.99 -5.72
N LEU A 53 11.56 0.01 -6.39
CA LEU A 53 12.20 -0.18 -7.68
C LEU A 53 13.68 -0.49 -7.45
N LEU A 54 14.07 -1.72 -7.71
CA LEU A 54 15.44 -2.19 -7.55
C LEU A 54 16.18 -2.22 -8.90
N ASP A 55 17.49 -2.04 -8.88
CA ASP A 55 18.33 -2.34 -10.04
C ASP A 55 18.39 -3.87 -10.27
N PRO A 56 18.87 -4.34 -11.44
CA PRO A 56 18.92 -5.77 -11.74
C PRO A 56 19.74 -6.60 -10.74
N THR A 57 20.68 -5.98 -10.01
CA THR A 57 21.46 -6.69 -8.99
C THR A 57 20.73 -6.82 -7.65
N GLY A 58 19.67 -6.04 -7.43
CA GLY A 58 18.96 -5.95 -6.15
C GLY A 58 19.69 -5.15 -5.07
N CYS A 59 20.84 -4.54 -5.39
CA CYS A 59 21.69 -3.84 -4.43
C CYS A 59 21.39 -2.34 -4.34
N LYS A 60 20.67 -1.77 -5.31
CA LYS A 60 20.30 -0.35 -5.34
C LYS A 60 18.79 -0.21 -5.47
N VAL A 61 18.26 0.80 -4.80
CA VAL A 61 16.86 1.21 -4.90
C VAL A 61 16.75 2.61 -5.50
N LEU A 62 15.78 2.81 -6.40
CA LEU A 62 15.35 4.13 -6.84
C LEU A 62 14.38 4.74 -5.82
N LEU A 63 14.74 5.93 -5.32
CA LEU A 63 13.94 6.72 -4.39
C LEU A 63 13.67 8.11 -4.98
N THR A 64 12.60 8.77 -4.52
CA THR A 64 12.29 10.16 -4.84
C THR A 64 12.81 11.07 -3.73
N HIS A 65 13.63 12.07 -4.09
CA HIS A 65 14.00 13.13 -3.14
C HIS A 65 12.86 14.15 -3.00
N HIS A 66 12.17 14.13 -1.87
CA HIS A 66 10.99 14.95 -1.65
C HIS A 66 11.38 16.39 -1.28
N ARG A 67 11.17 17.34 -2.21
CA ARG A 67 11.62 18.74 -2.08
C ARG A 67 11.25 19.41 -0.76
N LYS A 68 10.03 19.21 -0.25
CA LYS A 68 9.56 19.89 0.97
C LYS A 68 10.05 19.22 2.27
N LEU A 69 10.22 17.90 2.23
CA LEU A 69 10.59 17.12 3.42
C LEU A 69 12.11 16.92 3.50
N ASN A 70 12.83 17.18 2.40
CA ASN A 70 14.27 17.00 2.27
C ASN A 70 14.72 15.58 2.69
N CYS A 71 13.97 14.58 2.23
CA CYS A 71 14.20 13.17 2.52
C CYS A 71 14.01 12.32 1.26
N TRP A 72 14.60 11.13 1.25
CA TRP A 72 14.42 10.13 0.19
C TRP A 72 13.30 9.17 0.58
N LEU A 73 12.30 9.01 -0.28
CA LEU A 73 11.11 8.18 -0.07
C LEU A 73 10.90 7.21 -1.22
N GLN A 74 10.19 6.10 -0.96
CA GLN A 74 9.77 5.18 -2.01
C GLN A 74 8.89 5.88 -3.06
N VAL A 75 8.82 5.30 -4.26
CA VAL A 75 7.93 5.80 -5.33
C VAL A 75 6.50 5.38 -5.02
N GLY A 76 5.57 6.34 -5.00
CA GLY A 76 4.15 6.13 -4.69
C GLY A 76 3.50 7.37 -4.10
#